data_AF-A0A353GZB4-F1
#
_entry.id   AF-A0A353GZB4-F1
#
_cell.length_a   1.000
_cell.length_b   1.000
_cell.length_c   1.000
_cell.angle_alpha   90.00
_cell.angle_beta   90.00
_cell.angle_gamma   90.00
#
_symmetry.space_group_name_H-M   'P 1'
#
loop_
_entity.id
_entity.type
_entity.pdbx_description
1 polymer ?
#
loop_
_entity_poly.entity_id
_entity_poly.type
_entity_poly.pdbx_seq_one_letter_code
_entity_poly.pdbx_strand_id
1 'polypeptide(L)'
;FDRIRENVKYKSKDTPFVEVTNDSILQTFRRSLNTSFTTIIAIMAFYLIVPNIKELCFALIVGITSGTYSSIFVASPIWAIYKDYQEKKAATRKTATAR
;
A
#
# COMPACT_ATOMS: atom_id res chain seq x y z
N PHE A 1 3.74 5.87 2.48
CA PHE A 1 3.33 7.26 2.76
C PHE A 1 4.50 8.22 2.84
N ASP A 2 5.60 7.89 3.54
CA ASP A 2 6.79 8.76 3.60
C ASP A 2 7.44 8.99 2.21
N ARG A 3 7.58 7.92 1.43
CA ARG A 3 8.03 7.92 0.02
C ARG A 3 7.16 8.73 -0.95
N ILE A 4 5.85 8.88 -0.66
CA ILE A 4 4.94 9.67 -1.52
C ILE A 4 5.23 11.16 -1.33
N ARG A 5 5.49 11.61 -0.10
CA ARG A 5 5.87 13.01 0.16
C ARG A 5 7.26 13.32 -0.37
N GLU A 6 8.17 12.35 -0.34
CA GLU A 6 9.53 12.48 -0.85
C GLU A 6 9.56 12.57 -2.40
N ASN A 7 8.84 11.69 -3.10
CA ASN A 7 8.76 11.74 -4.57
C ASN A 7 8.04 12.99 -5.12
N VAL A 8 7.15 13.60 -4.34
CA VAL A 8 6.49 14.87 -4.70
C VAL A 8 7.43 16.07 -4.54
N LYS A 9 8.44 15.97 -3.67
CA LYS A 9 9.39 17.05 -3.39
C LYS A 9 10.60 17.08 -4.33
N TYR A 10 10.87 15.97 -5.03
CA TYR A 10 12.12 15.76 -5.79
C TYR A 10 12.01 15.80 -7.32
N LYS A 11 10.85 16.08 -7.97
CA LYS A 11 10.80 16.05 -9.46
C LYS A 11 10.01 17.13 -10.21
N SER A 12 10.54 17.36 -11.42
CA SER A 12 10.28 18.39 -12.45
C SER A 12 8.84 18.50 -12.96
N LYS A 13 8.51 19.71 -13.43
CA LYS A 13 7.22 20.20 -13.96
C LYS A 13 6.51 19.32 -15.02
N ASP A 14 7.16 18.34 -15.63
CA ASP A 14 6.70 17.68 -16.86
C ASP A 14 6.29 16.19 -16.73
N THR A 15 6.31 15.59 -15.53
CA THR A 15 5.80 14.22 -15.35
C THR A 15 4.39 14.22 -14.74
N PRO A 16 3.41 13.51 -15.32
CA PRO A 16 2.07 13.47 -14.77
C PRO A 16 2.14 12.90 -13.35
N PHE A 17 1.69 13.69 -12.39
CA PHE A 17 1.66 13.35 -10.96
C PHE A 17 1.05 11.96 -10.70
N VAL A 18 0.17 11.55 -11.61
CA VAL A 18 -0.53 10.27 -11.59
C VAL A 18 0.41 9.07 -11.65
N GLU A 19 1.37 9.11 -12.57
CA GLU A 19 2.26 8.00 -12.91
C GLU A 19 3.30 7.77 -11.82
N VAL A 20 3.90 8.86 -11.30
CA VAL A 20 4.89 8.81 -10.22
C VAL A 20 4.31 8.22 -8.93
N THR A 21 3.05 8.54 -8.61
CA THR A 21 2.42 7.96 -7.43
C THR A 21 2.06 6.50 -7.63
N ASN A 22 1.62 6.11 -8.84
CA ASN A 22 1.35 4.72 -9.15
C ASN A 22 2.62 3.85 -8.99
N ASP A 23 3.76 4.34 -9.51
CA ASP A 23 5.05 3.66 -9.35
C ASP A 23 5.52 3.58 -7.90
N SER A 24 5.31 4.65 -7.13
CA SER A 24 5.66 4.68 -5.70
C SER A 24 4.87 3.65 -4.89
N ILE A 25 3.60 3.47 -5.25
CA ILE A 25 2.72 2.47 -4.64
C ILE A 25 3.15 1.09 -5.05
N LEU A 26 3.35 0.84 -6.35
CA LEU A 26 3.78 -0.46 -6.85
C LEU A 26 5.14 -0.91 -6.27
N GLN A 27 6.07 0.03 -6.10
CA GLN A 27 7.38 -0.23 -5.49
C GLN A 27 7.25 -0.61 -4.00
N THR A 28 6.43 0.11 -3.24
CA THR A 28 6.22 -0.18 -1.82
C THR A 28 5.42 -1.48 -1.63
N PHE A 29 4.44 -1.70 -2.50
CA PHE A 29 3.59 -2.87 -2.55
C PHE A 29 4.38 -4.15 -2.79
N ARG A 30 5.28 -4.17 -3.76
CA ARG A 30 6.16 -5.33 -4.03
C ARG A 30 7.00 -5.70 -2.82
N ARG A 31 7.57 -4.70 -2.13
CA ARG A 31 8.38 -4.95 -0.93
C ARG A 31 7.51 -5.48 0.21
N SER A 32 6.34 -4.90 0.45
CA SER A 32 5.44 -5.37 1.52
C SER A 32 4.93 -6.78 1.26
N LEU A 33 4.56 -7.10 0.01
CA LEU A 33 4.14 -8.44 -0.39
C LEU A 33 5.23 -9.47 -0.15
N ASN A 34 6.47 -9.18 -0.58
CA ASN A 34 7.58 -10.10 -0.38
C ASN A 34 7.82 -10.38 1.11
N THR A 35 7.81 -9.36 1.96
CA THR A 35 8.01 -9.56 3.40
C THR A 35 6.83 -10.29 4.07
N SER A 36 5.59 -9.98 3.67
CA SER A 36 4.41 -10.72 4.17
C SER A 36 4.43 -12.18 3.73
N PHE A 37 4.87 -12.47 2.51
CA PHE A 37 4.95 -13.83 2.00
C PHE A 37 6.03 -14.67 2.72
N THR A 38 7.22 -14.10 2.91
CA THR A 38 8.30 -14.79 3.62
C THR A 38 7.99 -15.02 5.09
N THR A 39 7.27 -14.09 5.75
CA THR A 39 6.82 -14.28 7.14
C THR A 39 5.78 -15.40 7.26
N ILE A 40 4.83 -15.51 6.33
CA ILE A 40 3.88 -16.64 6.31
C ILE A 40 4.62 -17.97 6.15
N ILE A 41 5.60 -18.05 5.24
CA ILE A 41 6.41 -19.27 5.07
C ILE A 41 7.16 -19.63 6.35
N ALA A 42 7.78 -18.64 7.02
CA ALA A 42 8.49 -18.88 8.27
C ALA A 42 7.57 -19.41 9.38
N ILE A 43 6.40 -18.79 9.55
CA ILE A 43 5.41 -19.21 10.58
C ILE A 43 4.83 -20.59 10.24
N MET A 44 4.64 -20.91 8.95
CA MET A 44 4.21 -22.22 8.50
C MET A 44 5.24 -23.31 8.86
N ALA A 45 6.54 -23.04 8.74
CA ALA A 45 7.58 -23.95 9.20
C ALA A 45 7.51 -24.18 10.72
N PHE A 46 7.32 -23.12 11.51
CA PHE A 46 7.13 -23.24 12.97
C PHE A 46 5.87 -24.03 13.33
N TYR A 47 4.77 -23.85 12.60
CA TYR A 47 3.51 -24.58 12.81
C TYR A 47 3.67 -26.09 12.62
N LEU A 48 4.51 -26.53 11.67
CA LEU A 48 4.76 -27.95 11.41
C LEU A 48 5.72 -28.59 12.43
N ILE A 49 6.75 -27.86 12.85
CA ILE A 49 7.84 -28.38 13.69
C ILE A 49 7.50 -28.33 15.18
N VAL A 50 6.85 -27.26 15.65
CA VAL A 50 6.69 -26.99 17.09
C VAL A 50 5.22 -27.19 17.52
N PRO A 51 4.89 -28.30 18.19
CA PRO A 51 3.50 -28.61 18.54
C PRO A 51 2.91 -27.68 19.62
N ASN A 52 3.74 -27.21 20.57
CA ASN A 52 3.28 -26.38 21.70
C ASN A 52 2.80 -24.98 21.31
N ILE A 53 3.23 -24.46 20.15
CA ILE A 53 2.86 -23.11 19.69
C ILE A 53 1.92 -23.12 18.49
N LYS A 54 1.34 -24.28 18.14
CA LYS A 54 0.47 -24.41 16.97
C LYS A 54 -0.71 -23.45 16.98
N GLU A 55 -1.35 -23.28 18.14
CA GLU A 55 -2.48 -22.36 18.28
C GLU A 55 -2.07 -20.90 18.08
N LEU A 56 -0.91 -20.50 18.60
CA LEU A 56 -0.34 -19.16 18.38
C LEU A 56 0.04 -18.95 16.92
N CYS A 57 0.71 -19.92 16.29
CA CYS A 57 1.07 -19.85 14.87
C CYS A 57 -0.17 -19.77 13.97
N PHE A 58 -1.24 -20.51 14.31
CA PHE A 58 -2.50 -20.43 13.57
C PHE A 58 -3.13 -19.04 13.66
N ALA A 59 -3.18 -18.43 14.86
CA ALA A 59 -3.64 -17.07 15.03
C ALA A 59 -2.79 -16.04 14.26
N LEU A 60 -1.46 -16.21 14.24
CA LEU A 60 -0.55 -15.36 13.48
C LEU A 60 -0.76 -15.48 11.96
N ILE A 61 -0.95 -16.69 11.44
CA ILE A 61 -1.23 -16.92 10.01
C ILE A 61 -2.52 -16.20 9.61
N VAL A 62 -3.60 -16.38 10.38
CA VAL A 62 -4.90 -15.74 10.10
C VAL A 62 -4.79 -14.21 10.22
N GLY A 63 -4.09 -13.71 11.25
CA GLY A 63 -3.87 -12.28 11.47
C GLY A 63 -3.06 -11.61 10.35
N ILE A 64 -1.97 -12.24 9.91
CA ILE A 64 -1.14 -11.72 8.81
C ILE A 64 -1.89 -11.82 7.50
N THR A 65 -2.58 -12.92 7.22
CA THR A 65 -3.30 -13.09 5.94
C THR A 65 -4.43 -12.05 5.82
N SER A 66 -5.22 -11.86 6.88
CA SER A 66 -6.27 -10.83 6.91
C SER A 66 -5.70 -9.40 6.89
N GLY A 67 -4.62 -9.14 7.64
CA GLY A 67 -3.96 -7.83 7.69
C GLY A 67 -3.26 -7.42 6.39
N THR A 68 -2.60 -8.37 5.73
CA THR A 68 -1.96 -8.17 4.43
C THR A 68 -3.01 -8.00 3.33
N TYR A 69 -4.06 -8.83 3.32
CA TYR A 69 -5.17 -8.67 2.37
C TYR A 69 -5.86 -7.31 2.54
N SER A 70 -6.19 -6.93 3.77
CA SER A 70 -6.81 -5.63 4.08
C SER A 70 -5.90 -4.47 3.67
N SER A 71 -4.62 -4.49 4.03
CA SER A 71 -3.70 -3.41 3.67
C SER A 71 -3.51 -3.26 2.16
N ILE A 72 -3.58 -4.35 1.40
CA ILE A 72 -3.42 -4.32 -0.05
C ILE A 72 -4.72 -3.88 -0.74
N PHE A 73 -5.82 -4.54 -0.42
CA PHE A 73 -7.10 -4.37 -1.11
C PHE A 73 -7.96 -3.23 -0.56
N VAL A 74 -7.70 -2.73 0.65
CA VAL A 74 -8.44 -1.62 1.23
C VAL A 74 -7.65 -0.33 1.13
N ALA A 75 -6.35 -0.33 1.42
CA ALA A 75 -5.55 0.88 1.36
C ALA A 75 -5.27 1.37 -0.08
N SER A 76 -5.07 0.45 -1.04
CA SER A 76 -4.86 0.82 -2.45
C SER A 76 -6.05 1.56 -3.08
N PRO A 77 -7.30 1.06 -3.01
CA PRO A 77 -8.45 1.78 -3.56
C PRO A 77 -8.83 3.02 -2.76
N ILE A 78 -8.67 3.03 -1.43
CA ILE A 78 -8.87 4.25 -0.63
C ILE A 78 -7.94 5.37 -1.10
N TRP A 79 -6.68 5.02 -1.37
CA TRP A 79 -5.72 5.98 -1.88
C TRP A 79 -6.05 6.43 -3.31
N ALA A 80 -6.53 5.52 -4.17
CA ALA A 80 -6.99 5.86 -5.52
C ALA A 80 -8.20 6.81 -5.52
N ILE A 81 -9.19 6.56 -4.65
CA ILE A 81 -10.38 7.41 -4.48
C ILE A 81 -9.99 8.78 -3.94
N TYR A 82 -9.10 8.83 -2.95
CA TYR A 82 -8.62 10.10 -2.40
C TYR A 82 -7.93 10.97 -3.46
N LYS A 83 -7.19 10.35 -4.38
CA LYS A 83 -6.55 11.03 -5.51
C LYS A 83 -7.55 11.55 -6.52
N ASP A 84 -8.54 10.75 -6.92
CA ASP A 84 -9.63 11.18 -7.82
C ASP A 84 -10.37 12.40 -7.25
N TYR A 85 -10.59 12.42 -5.94
CA TYR A 85 -11.20 13.55 -5.25
C TYR A 85 -10.32 14.81 -5.27
N GLN A 86 -9.00 14.66 -5.12
CA GLN A 86 -8.05 15.79 -5.18
C GLN A 86 -7.93 16.37 -6.59
N GLU A 87 -7.89 15.52 -7.63
CA GLU A 87 -7.85 15.99 -9.02
C GLU A 87 -9.13 16.73 -9.41
N LYS A 88 -10.30 16.21 -9.04
CA LYS A 88 -11.58 16.91 -9.24
C LYS A 88 -11.62 18.26 -8.55
N LYS A 89 -11.18 18.32 -7.29
CA LYS A 89 -11.15 19.58 -6.50
C LYS A 89 -10.16 20.59 -7.07
N ALA A 90 -9.02 20.14 -7.60
CA ALA A 90 -8.04 21.00 -8.27
C ALA A 90 -8.56 21.53 -9.62
N ALA A 91 -9.29 20.71 -10.38
CA ALA A 91 -9.92 21.11 -11.64
C ALA A 91 -11.00 22.18 -11.41
N THR A 92 -11.90 21.98 -10.43
CA THR A 92 -12.93 22.97 -10.07
C THR A 92 -12.34 24.31 -9.63
N ARG A 93 -11.22 24.30 -8.90
CA ARG A 93 -10.52 25.53 -8.47
C ARG A 93 -9.94 26.31 -9.65
N LYS A 94 -9.33 25.65 -10.63
CA LYS A 94 -8.79 26.31 -11.83
C LYS A 94 -9.87 26.98 -12.66
N THR A 95 -11.05 26.36 -12.79
CA THR A 95 -12.19 26.96 -13.51
C THR A 95 -12.79 28.16 -12.78
N ALA A 96 -12.76 28.18 -11.45
CA ALA A 96 -13.27 29.29 -10.64
C ALA A 96 -12.34 30.52 -10.60
N THR A 97 -11.04 30.35 -10.79
CA THR A 97 -10.06 31.46 -10.85
C THR A 97 -9.87 32.02 -12.26
N ALA A 98 -10.35 31.32 -13.28
CA ALA A 98 -10.31 31.75 -14.68
C ALA A 98 -11.56 32.57 -15.12
N ARG A 99 -12.48 32.85 -14.19
CA ARG A 99 -13.59 33.80 -14.32
C ARG A 99 -13.31 35.00 -13.43
#